data_AF-A0AAQ0V8K4-F1
#
_entry.id   AF-A0AAQ0V8K4-F1
#
_cell.length_a   1.000
_cell.length_b   1.000
_cell.length_c   1.000
_cell.angle_alpha   90.00
_cell.angle_beta   90.00
_cell.angle_gamma   90.00
#
_symmetry.space_group_name_H-M   'P 1'
#
loop_
_entity.id
_entity.type
_entity.pdbx_description
1 polymer ?
#
loop_
_entity_poly.entity_id
_entity_poly.type
_entity_poly.pdbx_seq_one_letter_code
_entity_poly.pdbx_strand_id
1 'polypeptide(L)' 'MPTKHINDVQWRKIEKETVRAVSTLAVPVKDTKMLEWIIAKGLETITEDDYRKFLKTESKKK' A
#
# COMPACT_ATOMS: atom_id res chain seq x y z
N MET A 1 -1.57 -11.67 -13.11
CA MET A 1 -0.60 -10.88 -12.33
C MET A 1 -1.28 -10.41 -11.05
N PRO A 2 -0.58 -10.39 -9.90
CA PRO A 2 -1.13 -9.93 -8.60
C PRO A 2 -1.73 -8.52 -8.65
N THR A 3 -1.34 -7.73 -9.66
CA THR A 3 -1.88 -6.41 -10.00
C THR A 3 -3.36 -6.39 -10.38
N LYS A 4 -3.99 -7.53 -10.71
CA LYS A 4 -5.40 -7.57 -11.15
C LYS A 4 -6.42 -7.33 -10.00
N HIS A 5 -5.96 -7.34 -8.75
CA HIS A 5 -6.80 -7.19 -7.55
C HIS A 5 -6.48 -5.92 -6.73
N ILE A 6 -5.51 -5.12 -7.15
CA ILE A 6 -5.20 -3.82 -6.55
C ILE A 6 -5.94 -2.79 -7.39
N ASN A 7 -6.77 -1.94 -6.76
CA ASN A 7 -7.46 -0.91 -7.53
C ASN A 7 -6.48 0.17 -8.01
N ASP A 8 -6.81 0.85 -9.11
CA ASP A 8 -5.94 1.86 -9.72
C ASP A 8 -5.52 2.96 -8.74
N VAL A 9 -6.37 3.27 -7.75
CA VAL A 9 -6.10 4.27 -6.72
C VAL A 9 -4.98 3.83 -5.78
N GLN A 10 -4.99 2.56 -5.35
CA GLN A 10 -3.94 1.98 -4.53
C GLN A 10 -2.65 1.85 -5.33
N TRP A 11 -2.72 1.42 -6.59
CA TRP A 11 -1.56 1.31 -7.46
C TRP A 11 -0.84 2.65 -7.64
N ARG A 12 -1.58 3.72 -7.95
CA ARG A 12 -1.02 5.09 -8.06
C ARG A 12 -0.34 5.58 -6.78
N LYS A 13 -0.84 5.16 -5.61
CA LYS A 13 -0.20 5.49 -4.32
C LYS A 13 1.14 4.78 -4.17
N ILE A 14 1.22 3.51 -4.59
CA ILE A 14 2.46 2.73 -4.58
C ILE A 14 3.47 3.37 -5.54
N GLU A 15 3.07 3.69 -6.77
CA GLU A 15 3.94 4.35 -7.76
C GLU A 15 4.50 5.67 -7.21
N LYS A 16 3.66 6.49 -6.57
CA LYS A 16 4.11 7.74 -5.95
C LYS A 16 5.14 7.51 -4.85
N GLU A 17 4.95 6.49 -4.01
CA GLU A 17 5.90 6.14 -2.97
C GLU A 17 7.20 5.58 -3.56
N THR A 18 7.13 4.80 -4.66
CA THR A 18 8.30 4.34 -5.41
C THR A 18 9.13 5.52 -5.92
N VAL A 19 8.50 6.50 -6.56
CA VAL A 19 9.20 7.70 -7.06
C VAL A 19 9.89 8.43 -5.91
N ARG A 20 9.22 8.55 -4.76
CA ARG A 20 9.80 9.15 -3.55
C ARG A 20 10.98 8.36 -3.02
N ALA A 21 10.89 7.03 -2.97
CA ALA A 21 11.97 6.16 -2.53
C ALA A 21 13.19 6.26 -3.45
N VAL A 22 12.99 6.24 -4.76
CA VAL A 22 14.05 6.45 -5.76
C VAL A 22 14.72 7.81 -5.57
N SER A 23 13.93 8.86 -5.37
CA SER A 23 14.43 10.22 -5.17
C SER A 23 15.24 10.35 -3.88
N THR A 24 14.83 9.64 -2.83
CA THR A 24 15.48 9.71 -1.51
C THR A 24 16.75 8.87 -1.45
N LEU A 25 16.73 7.67 -2.03
CA LEU A 25 17.84 6.72 -1.97
C LEU A 25 18.83 6.88 -3.13
N ALA A 26 18.47 7.68 -4.15
CA ALA A 26 19.21 7.84 -5.40
C ALA A 26 19.52 6.51 -6.12
N VAL A 27 18.72 5.47 -5.87
CA VAL A 27 18.82 4.16 -6.52
C VAL A 27 17.49 3.76 -7.14
N PRO A 28 17.50 3.03 -8.28
CA PRO A 28 16.28 2.56 -8.89
C PRO A 28 15.59 1.52 -8.01
N VAL A 29 14.30 1.72 -7.75
CA VAL A 29 13.44 0.82 -6.98
C VAL A 29 12.29 0.37 -7.86
N LYS A 30 11.99 -0.93 -7.84
CA LYS A 30 10.87 -1.51 -8.60
C LYS A 30 9.57 -1.35 -7.82
N ASP A 31 8.47 -1.04 -8.51
CA ASP A 31 7.14 -0.90 -7.89
C ASP A 31 6.69 -2.16 -7.14
N THR A 32 6.99 -3.35 -7.68
CA THR A 32 6.66 -4.61 -7.01
C THR A 32 7.39 -4.78 -5.68
N LYS A 33 8.66 -4.35 -5.59
CA LYS A 33 9.41 -4.37 -4.34
C LYS A 33 8.87 -3.36 -3.34
N MET A 34 8.44 -2.19 -3.81
CA MET A 34 7.78 -1.20 -2.95
C MET A 34 6.45 -1.70 -2.41
N LEU A 35 5.64 -2.36 -3.26
CA LEU A 35 4.41 -3.02 -2.84
C LEU A 35 4.67 -4.08 -1.76
N GLU A 36 5.61 -5.00 -1.99
CA GLU A 36 5.99 -6.04 -1.02
C GLU A 36 6.41 -5.42 0.32
N TRP A 37 7.24 -4.38 0.27
CA TRP A 37 7.72 -3.68 1.46
C TRP A 37 6.59 -2.97 2.21
N ILE A 38 5.70 -2.28 1.51
CA ILE A 38 4.54 -1.60 2.13
C ILE A 38 3.61 -2.62 2.78
N ILE A 39 3.36 -3.77 2.14
CA ILE A 39 2.54 -4.84 2.72
C ILE A 39 3.20 -5.38 3.99
N ALA A 40 4.50 -5.72 3.94
CA ALA A 40 5.23 -6.24 5.09
C ALA A 40 5.16 -5.25 6.27
N LYS A 41 5.46 -3.97 6.02
CA LYS A 41 5.33 -2.90 7.02
C LYS A 41 3.90 -2.76 7.55
N GLY A 42 2.90 -2.89 6.68
CA GLY A 42 1.49 -2.88 7.06
C GLY A 42 1.14 -4.02 8.01
N LEU A 43 1.64 -5.23 7.75
CA LEU A 43 1.44 -6.39 8.63
C LEU A 43 2.13 -6.23 9.99
N GLU A 44 3.27 -5.56 10.04
CA GLU A 44 3.99 -5.27 11.29
C GLU A 44 3.32 -4.18 12.14
N THR A 45 2.65 -3.22 11.49
CA THR A 45 2.12 -2.01 12.15
C THR A 45 0.61 -2.03 12.38
N ILE A 46 -0.09 -3.04 11.88
CA ILE A 46 -1.54 -3.14 12.05
C ILE A 46 -1.93 -3.31 13.52
N THR A 47 -2.92 -2.53 13.96
CA THR A 47 -3.40 -2.56 15.34
C THR A 47 -4.87 -2.99 15.41
N GLU A 48 -5.34 -3.32 16.62
CA GLU A 48 -6.76 -3.62 16.85
C GLU A 48 -7.70 -2.49 16.42
N ASP A 49 -7.28 -1.24 16.61
CA ASP A 49 -8.05 -0.07 16.18
C ASP A 49 -8.21 -0.01 14.65
N ASP A 50 -7.24 -0.52 13.90
CA ASP A 50 -7.32 -0.57 12.45
C ASP A 50 -8.33 -1.63 11.98
N TYR A 51 -8.48 -2.74 12.71
CA TYR A 51 -9.58 -3.69 12.47
C TYR A 51 -10.95 -3.07 12.77
N ARG A 52 -11.06 -2.26 13.83
CA ARG A 52 -12.31 -1.54 14.14
C ARG A 52 -12.66 -0.52 13.06
N LYS A 53 -11.66 0.15 12.47
CA LYS A 53 -11.85 1.06 11.33
C LYS A 53 -12.25 0.30 10.07
N PHE A 54 -11.66 -0.87 9.82
CA PHE A 54 -11.97 -1.72 8.68
C PHE A 54 -13.49 -2.01 8.57
N LEU A 55 -14.12 -2.39 9.68
CA LEU A 55 -15.57 -2.63 9.76
C LEU A 55 -16.41 -1.39 9.41
N LYS A 56 -16.00 -0.19 9.84
CA LYS A 56 -16.72 1.07 9.59
C LYS A 56 -16.67 1.50 8.12
N THR A 57 -15.59 1.19 7.40
CA THR A 57 -15.45 1.49 5.97
C THR A 57 -16.41 0.66 5.10
N GLU A 58 -16.68 -0.58 5.49
CA GLU A 58 -17.62 -1.47 4.78
C GLU A 58 -19.09 -1.10 5.05
N SER A 59 -19.40 -0.50 6.22
CA SER A 59 -20.78 -0.07 6.53
C SER A 59 -21.23 1.18 5.77
N LYS A 60 -20.29 2.02 5.31
CA LYS A 60 -20.58 3.24 4.53
C LYS A 60 -20.78 3.01 3.03
N LYS A 61 -20.54 1.79 2.54
CA LYS A 61 -20.77 1.39 1.14
C LYS A 61 -22.16 0.80 0.89
N LYS A 62 -23.03 0.79 1.91
CA LYS A 62 -24.38 0.22 1.83
C LYS A 62 -25.44 1.32 1.81
#